data_AF-A0A260Z8V0-F1
#
_entry.id   AF-A0A260Z8V0-F1
#
_cell.length_a   1.000
_cell.length_b   1.000
_cell.length_c   1.000
_cell.angle_alpha   90.00
_cell.angle_beta   90.00
_cell.angle_gamma   90.00
#
_symmetry.space_group_name_H-M   'P 1'
#
loop_
_entity.id
_entity.type
_entity.pdbx_description
1 polymer ?
#
loop_
_entity_poly.entity_id
_entity_poly.type
_entity_poly.pdbx_seq_one_letter_code
_entity_poly.pdbx_strand_id
1 'polypeptide(L)'
;MYPAGSRIYLRYVENEVYWIRSDGQRKKILEGQDVFFGDFGLLLDNLHPKFFNQVSFHFSYTDGPFYITKFEEFLKTRTRSPIPTKSVKISVSTKSQSLQLLPYIYPKHLESLEIVLHGWYNMPKDISKLEDMEQWKVARNLGMLKAVLKPTLFLQSTDYRKHFTLGSVGFIRRNLFTGVFGPSTEDIDTLPKKWYFKTEKNLEKVLQITMDSVFFEFKFVERSEVSNDVVIID
;
A
#
# COMPACT_ATOMS: atom_id res chain seq x y z
N MET A 1 24.96 -5.28 19.70
CA MET A 1 24.52 -5.79 18.39
C MET A 1 23.14 -6.41 18.56
N TYR A 2 22.23 -6.10 17.64
CA TYR A 2 20.77 -6.14 17.75
C TYR A 2 20.16 -7.45 18.31
N PRO A 3 19.45 -7.43 19.46
CA PRO A 3 18.77 -8.62 20.01
C PRO A 3 17.49 -9.00 19.23
N ALA A 4 17.00 -10.22 19.44
CA ALA A 4 15.78 -10.75 18.81
C ALA A 4 14.50 -9.98 19.21
N GLY A 5 13.57 -9.83 18.25
CA GLY A 5 12.26 -9.20 18.41
C GLY A 5 11.56 -9.01 17.05
N SER A 6 10.23 -9.05 16.99
CA SER A 6 9.48 -9.12 15.72
C SER A 6 9.24 -7.78 15.03
N ARG A 7 9.42 -6.65 15.73
CA ARG A 7 9.21 -5.31 15.20
C ARG A 7 10.30 -4.36 15.70
N ILE A 8 10.92 -3.66 14.75
CA ILE A 8 11.85 -2.56 15.01
C ILE A 8 11.23 -1.32 14.36
N TYR A 9 10.92 -0.31 15.16
CA TYR A 9 10.51 0.99 14.65
C TYR A 9 11.68 1.96 14.78
N LEU A 10 12.10 2.51 13.64
CA LEU A 10 13.11 3.54 13.56
C LEU A 10 12.45 4.82 13.05
N ARG A 11 12.58 5.90 13.81
CA ARG A 11 12.13 7.22 13.40
C ARG A 11 13.30 8.18 13.47
N TYR A 12 13.63 8.76 12.33
CA TYR A 12 14.61 9.84 12.23
C TYR A 12 13.85 11.18 12.21
N VAL A 13 14.17 12.06 13.16
CA VAL A 13 13.62 13.43 13.22
C VAL A 13 14.80 14.36 13.46
N GLU A 14 15.10 15.21 12.49
CA GLU A 14 16.26 16.11 12.55
C GLU A 14 17.54 15.35 12.87
N ASN A 15 18.17 15.54 14.03
CA ASN A 15 19.39 14.81 14.41
C ASN A 15 19.12 13.67 15.39
N GLU A 16 17.88 13.23 15.53
CA GLU A 16 17.48 12.26 16.54
C GLU A 16 16.95 10.99 15.90
N VAL A 17 17.48 9.84 16.33
CA VAL A 17 16.93 8.53 16.03
C VAL A 17 16.23 7.99 17.25
N TYR A 18 14.96 7.68 17.07
CA TYR A 18 14.16 6.93 18.01
C TYR A 18 14.12 5.47 17.57
N TRP A 19 14.46 4.59 18.50
CA TRP A 19 14.37 3.16 18.33
C TRP A 19 13.38 2.59 19.33
N ILE A 20 12.25 2.11 18.83
CA ILE A 20 11.20 1.51 19.66
C ILE A 20 11.18 -0.01 19.43
N ARG A 21 11.16 -0.74 20.54
CA ARG A 21 11.10 -2.20 20.60
C ARG A 21 10.15 -2.66 21.70
N SER A 22 9.93 -3.97 21.77
CA SER A 22 9.21 -4.62 22.87
C SER A 22 9.85 -4.40 24.25
N ASP A 23 11.17 -4.18 24.32
CA ASP A 23 11.91 -3.98 25.57
C ASP A 23 12.06 -2.50 25.97
N GLY A 24 11.49 -1.57 25.20
CA GLY A 24 11.47 -0.15 25.50
C GLY A 24 11.87 0.76 24.33
N GLN A 25 11.76 2.06 24.58
CA GLN A 25 12.14 3.13 23.67
C GLN A 25 13.55 3.63 24.01
N ARG A 26 14.37 3.80 22.97
CA ARG A 26 15.70 4.38 23.05
C ARG A 26 15.79 5.59 22.12
N LYS A 27 16.62 6.56 22.48
CA LYS A 27 16.89 7.76 21.70
C LYS A 27 18.41 7.91 21.56
N LYS A 28 18.87 8.22 20.35
CA LYS A 28 20.27 8.56 20.06
C LYS A 28 20.28 9.85 19.26
N ILE A 29 21.13 10.80 19.67
CA ILE A 29 21.44 11.98 18.86
C ILE A 29 22.55 11.57 17.90
N LEU A 30 22.38 11.85 16.61
CA LEU A 30 23.34 11.56 15.56
C LEU A 30 24.01 12.86 15.10
N GLU A 31 25.28 12.75 14.71
CA GLU A 31 26.07 13.85 14.14
C GLU A 31 25.76 14.09 12.64
N GLY A 32 24.59 13.66 12.17
CA GLY A 32 24.13 13.88 10.80
C GLY A 32 23.40 12.69 10.18
N GLN A 33 22.86 12.94 8.98
CA GLN A 33 22.06 11.98 8.19
C GLN A 33 22.88 10.78 7.71
N ASP A 34 24.16 10.99 7.39
CA ASP A 34 25.01 9.93 6.83
C ASP A 34 25.27 8.82 7.85
N VAL A 35 25.38 9.18 9.13
CA VAL A 35 25.48 8.20 10.24
C VAL A 35 24.21 7.37 10.33
N PHE A 36 23.03 7.98 10.15
CA PHE A 36 21.76 7.25 10.12
C PHE A 36 21.73 6.25 8.97
N PHE A 37 22.07 6.68 7.75
CA PHE A 37 22.08 5.80 6.58
C PHE A 37 23.11 4.67 6.73
N GLY A 38 24.28 4.93 7.31
CA GLY A 38 25.26 3.90 7.64
C GLY A 38 24.69 2.84 8.60
N ASP A 39 24.19 3.28 9.76
CA ASP A 39 23.59 2.38 10.77
C ASP A 39 22.39 1.61 10.20
N PHE A 40 21.54 2.27 9.42
CA PHE A 40 20.37 1.67 8.79
C PHE A 40 20.73 0.69 7.67
N GLY A 41 21.78 0.97 6.89
CA GLY A 41 22.34 0.06 5.89
C GLY A 41 22.84 -1.22 6.53
N LEU A 42 23.60 -1.09 7.63
CA LEU A 42 24.03 -2.25 8.42
C LEU A 42 22.85 -3.06 8.94
N LEU A 43 21.78 -2.39 9.37
CA LEU A 43 20.57 -3.05 9.84
C LEU A 43 19.88 -3.84 8.73
N LEU A 44 19.68 -3.23 7.55
CA LEU A 44 19.04 -3.90 6.42
C LEU A 44 19.90 -5.04 5.84
N ASP A 45 21.22 -4.89 5.87
CA ASP A 45 22.13 -5.86 5.25
C ASP A 45 22.49 -7.02 6.20
N ASN A 46 22.45 -6.80 7.53
CA ASN A 46 22.90 -7.77 8.54
C ASN A 46 21.79 -8.33 9.43
N LEU A 47 20.54 -7.82 9.40
CA LEU A 47 19.47 -8.43 10.19
C LEU A 47 19.15 -9.85 9.69
N HIS A 48 19.22 -10.80 10.62
CA HIS A 48 18.56 -12.10 10.51
C HIS A 48 17.19 -12.00 11.21
N PRO A 49 16.09 -12.50 10.62
CA PRO A 49 16.04 -13.23 9.35
C PRO A 49 16.26 -12.32 8.14
N LYS A 50 16.88 -12.88 7.10
CA LYS A 50 17.16 -12.25 5.78
C LYS A 50 15.88 -11.85 5.00
N PHE A 51 14.75 -11.78 5.69
CA PHE A 51 13.42 -11.61 5.14
C PHE A 51 12.58 -10.88 6.18
N PHE A 52 12.02 -9.74 5.78
CA PHE A 52 11.15 -8.96 6.65
C PHE A 52 9.69 -9.42 6.50
N ASN A 53 8.98 -9.55 7.62
CA ASN A 53 7.53 -9.74 7.56
C ASN A 53 6.83 -8.48 7.03
N GLN A 54 7.33 -7.30 7.41
CA GLN A 54 6.80 -6.03 6.96
C GLN A 54 7.91 -4.97 6.99
N VAL A 55 7.94 -4.11 5.96
CA VAL A 55 8.76 -2.90 5.91
C VAL A 55 7.83 -1.71 5.74
N SER A 56 8.07 -0.62 6.47
CA SER A 56 7.27 0.58 6.36
C SER A 56 8.18 1.79 6.21
N PHE A 57 7.97 2.55 5.14
CA PHE A 57 8.62 3.82 4.92
C PHE A 57 7.60 4.93 5.09
N HIS A 58 7.89 5.85 6.00
CA HIS A 58 7.03 6.99 6.27
C HIS A 58 7.82 8.29 6.13
N PHE A 59 7.46 9.07 5.12
CA PHE A 59 8.00 10.38 4.82
C PHE A 59 6.90 11.40 5.05
N SER A 60 7.07 12.24 6.06
CA SER A 60 6.17 13.33 6.38
C SER A 60 6.16 14.37 5.26
N TYR A 61 5.06 15.13 5.17
CA TYR A 61 4.99 16.32 4.31
C TYR A 61 6.06 17.35 4.66
N THR A 62 6.46 17.41 5.94
CA THR A 62 7.46 18.35 6.46
C THR A 62 8.89 17.94 6.15
N ASP A 63 9.15 16.69 5.75
CA ASP A 63 10.51 16.18 5.53
C ASP A 63 11.13 16.71 4.23
N GLY A 64 10.33 17.42 3.42
CA GLY A 64 10.73 17.99 2.14
C GLY A 64 11.01 16.93 1.06
N PRO A 65 11.03 17.32 -0.22
CA PRO A 65 11.32 16.39 -1.32
C PRO A 65 12.76 15.86 -1.29
N PHE A 66 13.67 16.53 -0.57
CA PHE A 66 15.10 16.21 -0.57
C PHE A 66 15.44 14.94 0.20
N TYR A 67 14.74 14.66 1.31
CA TYR A 67 15.10 13.54 2.17
C TYR A 67 14.84 12.18 1.50
N ILE A 68 13.73 12.05 0.76
CA ILE A 68 13.45 10.82 0.02
C ILE A 68 14.45 10.58 -1.13
N THR A 69 14.89 11.63 -1.82
CA THR A 69 15.92 11.50 -2.86
C THR A 69 17.24 11.02 -2.27
N LYS A 70 17.67 11.58 -1.14
CA LYS A 70 18.84 11.06 -0.42
C LYS A 70 18.67 9.62 0.04
N PHE A 71 17.48 9.27 0.51
CA PHE A 71 17.19 7.89 0.91
C PHE A 71 17.24 6.93 -0.30
N GLU A 72 16.73 7.35 -1.45
CA GLU A 72 16.85 6.61 -2.71
C GLU A 72 18.32 6.40 -3.10
N GLU A 73 19.14 7.46 -3.02
CA GLU A 73 20.59 7.39 -3.26
C GLU A 73 21.28 6.41 -2.31
N PHE A 74 20.93 6.44 -1.02
CA PHE A 74 21.39 5.43 -0.06
C PHE A 74 20.95 4.02 -0.46
N LEU A 75 19.70 3.80 -0.87
CA LEU A 75 19.23 2.48 -1.28
C LEU A 75 19.97 1.97 -2.53
N LYS A 76 20.42 2.85 -3.43
CA LYS A 76 21.26 2.51 -4.59
C LYS A 76 22.62 1.98 -4.21
N THR A 77 23.22 2.50 -3.14
CA THR A 77 24.59 2.16 -2.72
C THR A 77 24.66 0.92 -1.82
N ARG A 78 23.50 0.40 -1.38
CA ARG A 78 23.45 -0.79 -0.54
C ARG A 78 23.96 -2.04 -1.24
N THR A 79 24.69 -2.87 -0.48
CA THR A 79 25.24 -4.14 -0.97
C THR A 79 24.15 -5.19 -1.19
N ARG A 80 23.09 -5.19 -0.37
CA ARG A 80 21.96 -6.14 -0.48
C ARG A 80 20.67 -5.45 -0.90
N SER A 81 20.57 -5.18 -2.20
CA SER A 81 19.37 -4.67 -2.85
C SER A 81 18.81 -5.70 -3.83
N PRO A 82 17.48 -5.85 -3.97
CA PRO A 82 16.40 -5.14 -3.26
C PRO A 82 16.05 -5.77 -1.89
N ILE A 83 15.21 -5.08 -1.10
CA ILE A 83 14.78 -5.49 0.25
C ILE A 83 13.79 -6.66 0.17
N PRO A 84 14.12 -7.85 0.70
CA PRO A 84 13.21 -8.98 0.75
C PRO A 84 12.17 -8.82 1.87
N THR A 85 10.89 -8.70 1.50
CA THR A 85 9.79 -8.55 2.46
C THR A 85 8.50 -9.23 1.99
N LYS A 86 7.65 -9.63 2.95
CA LYS A 86 6.29 -10.12 2.69
C LYS A 86 5.31 -8.99 2.43
N SER A 87 5.49 -7.87 3.13
CA SER A 87 4.60 -6.70 3.07
C SER A 87 5.39 -5.41 3.06
N VAL A 88 4.93 -4.43 2.29
CA VAL A 88 5.48 -3.08 2.31
C VAL A 88 4.37 -2.04 2.44
N LYS A 89 4.62 -1.02 3.26
CA LYS A 89 3.81 0.19 3.35
C LYS A 89 4.68 1.41 3.01
N ILE A 90 4.28 2.18 2.01
CA ILE A 90 4.96 3.40 1.58
C ILE A 90 4.03 4.58 1.82
N SER A 91 4.46 5.51 2.65
CA SER A 91 3.68 6.67 3.06
C SER A 91 4.46 7.92 2.65
N VAL A 92 4.00 8.61 1.61
CA VAL A 92 4.73 9.70 0.95
C VAL A 92 3.78 10.82 0.53
N SER A 93 4.31 11.95 0.05
CA SER A 93 3.50 13.10 -0.36
C SER A 93 3.00 13.00 -1.81
N THR A 94 3.70 12.27 -2.68
CA THR A 94 3.37 12.18 -4.11
C THR A 94 3.51 10.78 -4.70
N LYS A 95 2.84 10.52 -5.82
CA LYS A 95 3.02 9.29 -6.62
C LYS A 95 4.49 9.07 -7.02
N SER A 96 5.17 10.14 -7.46
CA SER A 96 6.57 10.07 -7.92
C SER A 96 7.51 9.51 -6.84
N GLN A 97 7.30 9.95 -5.61
CA GLN A 97 8.03 9.46 -4.44
C GLN A 97 7.81 7.97 -4.17
N SER A 98 6.59 7.46 -4.41
CA SER A 98 6.35 6.01 -4.31
C SER A 98 7.13 5.24 -5.37
N LEU A 99 7.15 5.75 -6.61
CA LEU A 99 7.89 5.17 -7.73
C LEU A 99 9.41 5.16 -7.51
N GLN A 100 9.95 6.12 -6.74
CA GLN A 100 11.37 6.11 -6.36
C GLN A 100 11.72 4.95 -5.43
N LEU A 101 10.81 4.51 -4.56
CA LEU A 101 11.11 3.52 -3.52
C LEU A 101 10.78 2.09 -3.92
N LEU A 102 9.72 1.90 -4.71
CA LEU A 102 9.26 0.57 -5.13
C LEU A 102 10.34 -0.31 -5.76
N PRO A 103 11.25 0.18 -6.64
CA PRO A 103 12.31 -0.63 -7.24
C PRO A 103 13.21 -1.33 -6.21
N TYR A 104 13.31 -0.81 -5.00
CA TYR A 104 14.13 -1.34 -3.93
C TYR A 104 13.42 -2.37 -3.05
N ILE A 105 12.22 -2.81 -3.44
CA ILE A 105 11.48 -3.90 -2.81
C ILE A 105 11.54 -5.15 -3.69
N TYR A 106 11.90 -6.29 -3.10
CA TYR A 106 12.02 -7.54 -3.84
C TYR A 106 10.63 -8.13 -4.15
N PRO A 107 10.23 -8.28 -5.42
CA PRO A 107 8.87 -8.67 -5.77
C PRO A 107 8.55 -10.13 -5.45
N LYS A 108 9.52 -11.04 -5.53
CA LYS A 108 9.30 -12.51 -5.48
C LYS A 108 8.50 -12.99 -4.26
N HIS A 109 8.64 -12.31 -3.13
CA HIS A 109 8.02 -12.70 -1.86
C HIS A 109 6.98 -11.69 -1.38
N LEU A 110 6.70 -10.66 -2.18
CA LEU A 110 5.79 -9.59 -1.81
C LEU A 110 4.34 -10.07 -1.98
N GLU A 111 3.62 -10.14 -0.86
CA GLU A 111 2.19 -10.48 -0.85
C GLU A 111 1.30 -9.26 -0.68
N SER A 112 1.82 -8.18 -0.09
CA SER A 112 1.04 -6.98 0.23
C SER A 112 1.82 -5.70 -0.01
N LEU A 113 1.20 -4.77 -0.74
CA LEU A 113 1.72 -3.43 -1.01
C LEU A 113 0.65 -2.40 -0.65
N GLU A 114 0.96 -1.51 0.28
CA GLU A 114 0.12 -0.36 0.66
C GLU A 114 0.84 0.94 0.31
N ILE A 115 0.18 1.83 -0.44
CA ILE A 115 0.65 3.18 -0.76
C ILE A 115 -0.29 4.21 -0.15
N VAL A 116 0.24 5.09 0.69
CA VAL A 116 -0.48 6.16 1.37
C VAL A 116 0.05 7.51 0.89
N LEU A 117 -0.82 8.33 0.30
CA LEU A 117 -0.43 9.63 -0.23
C LEU A 117 -0.94 10.75 0.68
N HIS A 118 -0.05 11.52 1.32
CA HIS A 118 -0.47 12.48 2.36
C HIS A 118 -1.16 13.74 1.83
N GLY A 119 -0.90 14.16 0.58
CA GLY A 119 -1.36 15.44 0.03
C GLY A 119 -2.83 15.43 -0.42
N TRP A 120 -3.66 16.30 0.18
CA TRP A 120 -5.08 16.45 -0.18
C TRP A 120 -5.28 16.97 -1.61
N TYR A 121 -4.38 17.83 -2.08
CA TYR A 121 -4.40 18.43 -3.42
C TYR A 121 -3.68 17.59 -4.48
N ASN A 122 -2.98 16.53 -4.05
CA ASN A 122 -2.10 15.72 -4.91
C ASN A 122 -2.62 14.29 -5.08
N MET A 123 -3.95 14.08 -5.00
CA MET A 123 -4.53 12.79 -5.34
C MET A 123 -4.21 12.47 -6.79
N PRO A 124 -3.47 11.38 -7.08
CA PRO A 124 -3.13 11.03 -8.43
C PRO A 124 -4.41 10.68 -9.18
N LYS A 125 -4.65 11.40 -10.29
CA LYS A 125 -5.72 11.08 -11.25
C LYS A 125 -5.37 9.87 -12.12
N ASP A 126 -4.09 9.52 -12.15
CA ASP A 126 -3.53 8.46 -12.96
C ASP A 126 -2.47 7.72 -12.14
N ILE A 127 -2.61 6.40 -12.06
CA ILE A 127 -1.68 5.50 -11.38
C ILE A 127 -1.06 4.45 -12.33
N SER A 128 -1.24 4.58 -13.65
CA SER A 128 -0.73 3.63 -14.66
C SER A 128 0.74 3.23 -14.42
N LYS A 129 1.62 4.21 -14.19
CA LYS A 129 3.04 3.94 -13.89
C LYS A 129 3.27 3.07 -12.64
N LEU A 130 2.38 3.14 -11.65
CA LEU A 130 2.43 2.24 -10.49
C LEU A 130 1.96 0.84 -10.86
N GLU A 131 0.92 0.73 -11.68
CA GLU A 131 0.38 -0.55 -12.16
C GLU A 131 1.40 -1.33 -12.99
N ASP A 132 2.25 -0.62 -13.72
CA ASP A 132 3.33 -1.20 -14.52
C ASP A 132 4.49 -1.77 -13.68
N MET A 133 4.57 -1.43 -12.39
CA MET A 133 5.65 -1.91 -11.50
C MET A 133 5.48 -3.39 -11.19
N GLU A 134 6.58 -4.15 -11.24
CA GLU A 134 6.57 -5.57 -10.89
C GLU A 134 6.04 -5.83 -9.49
N GLN A 135 6.39 -4.98 -8.51
CA GLN A 135 5.88 -5.04 -7.14
C GLN A 135 4.34 -4.94 -7.08
N TRP A 136 3.73 -4.09 -7.92
CA TRP A 136 2.28 -3.96 -8.00
C TRP A 136 1.63 -5.18 -8.67
N LYS A 137 2.26 -5.68 -9.73
CA LYS A 137 1.75 -6.83 -10.49
C LYS A 137 1.72 -8.09 -9.63
N VAL A 138 2.78 -8.36 -8.85
CA VAL A 138 2.89 -9.58 -8.03
C VAL A 138 2.16 -9.52 -6.70
N ALA A 139 1.96 -8.32 -6.13
CA ALA A 139 1.31 -8.20 -4.83
C ALA A 139 -0.16 -8.66 -4.92
N ARG A 140 -0.51 -9.57 -4.02
CA ARG A 140 -1.89 -10.09 -3.90
C ARG A 140 -2.81 -9.07 -3.26
N ASN A 141 -2.34 -8.39 -2.22
CA ASN A 141 -3.09 -7.38 -1.50
C ASN A 141 -2.55 -6.00 -1.86
N LEU A 142 -3.38 -5.18 -2.49
CA LEU A 142 -3.02 -3.83 -2.93
C LEU A 142 -3.85 -2.82 -2.15
N GLY A 143 -3.20 -2.00 -1.34
CA GLY A 143 -3.83 -0.91 -0.61
C GLY A 143 -3.41 0.42 -1.23
N MET A 144 -4.37 1.31 -1.48
CA MET A 144 -4.06 2.69 -1.80
C MET A 144 -4.97 3.64 -1.02
N LEU A 145 -4.37 4.56 -0.27
CA LEU A 145 -5.09 5.59 0.48
C LEU A 145 -4.89 6.95 -0.19
N LYS A 146 -5.99 7.70 -0.34
CA LYS A 146 -6.06 9.03 -0.98
C LYS A 146 -5.63 9.01 -2.46
N ALA A 147 -6.21 8.08 -3.21
CA ALA A 147 -6.10 8.05 -4.67
C ALA A 147 -7.46 7.90 -5.34
N VAL A 148 -7.53 8.28 -6.61
CA VAL A 148 -8.69 8.00 -7.45
C VAL A 148 -8.30 6.84 -8.36
N LEU A 149 -9.04 5.74 -8.28
CA LEU A 149 -8.85 4.60 -9.17
C LEU A 149 -9.98 4.53 -10.17
N LYS A 150 -9.63 4.15 -11.40
CA LYS A 150 -10.62 3.82 -12.42
C LYS A 150 -11.15 2.42 -12.14
N PRO A 151 -12.47 2.24 -11.96
CA PRO A 151 -13.06 0.92 -11.75
C PRO A 151 -12.71 -0.12 -12.82
N THR A 152 -12.48 0.32 -14.06
CA THR A 152 -12.08 -0.52 -15.19
C THR A 152 -10.81 -1.31 -14.92
N LEU A 153 -9.89 -0.81 -14.08
CA LEU A 153 -8.68 -1.54 -13.68
C LEU A 153 -9.03 -2.90 -13.06
N PHE A 154 -10.10 -2.95 -12.29
CA PHE A 154 -10.52 -4.15 -11.54
C PHE A 154 -11.34 -5.10 -12.39
N LEU A 155 -12.27 -4.56 -13.18
CA LEU A 155 -13.11 -5.35 -14.08
C LEU A 155 -12.29 -6.13 -15.11
N GLN A 156 -11.16 -5.57 -15.55
CA GLN A 156 -10.28 -6.19 -16.54
C GLN A 156 -9.23 -7.12 -15.93
N SER A 157 -9.13 -7.20 -14.59
CA SER A 157 -8.12 -8.03 -13.95
C SER A 157 -8.40 -9.52 -14.18
N THR A 158 -7.39 -10.24 -14.64
CA THR A 158 -7.45 -11.70 -14.80
C THR A 158 -6.85 -12.45 -13.62
N ASP A 159 -6.34 -11.73 -12.61
CA ASP A 159 -5.81 -12.34 -11.40
C ASP A 159 -6.86 -12.33 -10.29
N TYR A 160 -7.67 -13.39 -10.29
CA TYR A 160 -8.76 -13.57 -9.34
C TYR A 160 -8.32 -13.77 -7.89
N ARG A 161 -7.01 -13.82 -7.61
CA ARG A 161 -6.48 -13.87 -6.25
C ARG A 161 -6.26 -12.49 -5.65
N LYS A 162 -6.29 -11.43 -6.47
CA LYS A 162 -6.06 -10.06 -6.02
C LYS A 162 -7.17 -9.56 -5.12
N HIS A 163 -6.75 -8.81 -4.12
CA HIS A 163 -7.58 -8.09 -3.20
C HIS A 163 -7.10 -6.64 -3.19
N PHE A 164 -8.02 -5.71 -3.48
CA PHE A 164 -7.73 -4.29 -3.49
C PHE A 164 -8.49 -3.55 -2.41
N THR A 165 -7.82 -2.59 -1.75
CA THR A 165 -8.46 -1.66 -0.83
C THR A 165 -8.15 -0.23 -1.24
N LEU A 166 -9.19 0.56 -1.53
CA LEU A 166 -9.10 1.99 -1.78
C LEU A 166 -9.65 2.75 -0.59
N GLY A 167 -8.84 3.51 0.12
CA GLY A 167 -9.32 4.35 1.22
C GLY A 167 -9.28 5.83 0.90
N SER A 168 -10.22 6.58 1.47
CA SER A 168 -10.18 8.03 1.54
C SER A 168 -10.02 8.46 3.00
N VAL A 169 -9.22 9.49 3.27
CA VAL A 169 -9.22 10.12 4.60
C VAL A 169 -10.29 11.21 4.57
N GLY A 170 -11.50 10.85 5.01
CA GLY A 170 -12.69 11.70 4.99
C GLY A 170 -13.89 10.99 4.35
N PHE A 171 -15.05 11.64 4.36
CA PHE A 171 -16.25 11.08 3.74
C PHE A 171 -16.01 10.80 2.26
N ILE A 172 -16.07 9.52 1.88
CA ILE A 172 -16.22 9.14 0.49
C ILE A 172 -17.50 9.80 -0.01
N ARG A 173 -17.40 10.58 -1.10
CA ARG A 173 -18.58 11.11 -1.78
C ARG A 173 -19.43 9.92 -2.24
N ARG A 174 -20.57 9.68 -1.58
CA ARG A 174 -21.48 8.54 -1.86
C ARG A 174 -21.85 8.46 -3.34
N ASN A 175 -21.93 9.60 -4.02
CA ASN A 175 -22.28 9.70 -5.44
C ASN A 175 -21.13 9.38 -6.42
N LEU A 176 -19.87 9.32 -5.95
CA LEU A 176 -18.72 9.08 -6.83
C LEU A 176 -18.82 7.71 -7.52
N PHE A 177 -19.49 6.77 -6.86
CA PHE A 177 -19.61 5.39 -7.31
C PHE A 177 -21.04 5.01 -7.70
N THR A 178 -22.09 5.67 -7.20
CA THR A 178 -23.45 5.44 -7.74
C THR A 178 -23.56 5.85 -9.20
N GLY A 179 -22.80 6.87 -9.63
CA GLY A 179 -22.73 7.26 -11.04
C GLY A 179 -21.96 6.27 -11.92
N VAL A 180 -21.13 5.39 -11.33
CA VAL A 180 -20.28 4.44 -12.07
C VAL A 180 -20.81 3.00 -11.98
N PHE A 181 -21.41 2.64 -10.85
CA PHE A 181 -21.84 1.30 -10.50
C PHE A 181 -23.36 1.17 -10.35
N GLY A 182 -24.10 2.28 -10.44
CA GLY A 182 -25.52 2.30 -10.14
C GLY A 182 -25.85 2.19 -8.65
N PRO A 183 -27.13 2.07 -8.29
CA PRO A 183 -27.55 1.90 -6.90
C PRO A 183 -27.00 0.58 -6.31
N SER A 184 -26.72 0.58 -5.00
CA SER A 184 -26.41 -0.65 -4.26
C SER A 184 -27.64 -1.54 -4.14
N THR A 185 -27.42 -2.84 -3.92
CA THR A 185 -28.51 -3.77 -3.57
C THR A 185 -28.96 -3.65 -2.12
N GLU A 186 -28.12 -3.05 -1.26
CA GLU A 186 -28.42 -2.76 0.14
C GLU A 186 -28.97 -1.32 0.29
N ASP A 187 -29.78 -1.08 1.32
CA ASP A 187 -30.56 0.15 1.55
C ASP A 187 -29.69 1.42 1.51
N ILE A 188 -30.28 2.55 1.10
CA ILE A 188 -29.51 3.77 0.75
C ILE A 188 -28.75 4.33 1.96
N ASP A 189 -29.23 4.07 3.18
CA ASP A 189 -28.73 4.65 4.42
C ASP A 189 -27.90 3.70 5.31
N THR A 190 -27.76 2.42 4.94
CA THR A 190 -26.97 1.45 5.70
C THR A 190 -25.62 1.14 5.05
N LEU A 191 -24.56 1.07 5.86
CA LEU A 191 -23.24 0.58 5.48
C LEU A 191 -22.98 -0.78 6.17
N PRO A 192 -22.14 -1.65 5.59
CA PRO A 192 -21.46 -1.49 4.30
C PRO A 192 -22.44 -1.59 3.11
N LYS A 193 -22.07 -1.12 1.93
CA LYS A 193 -22.82 -1.37 0.68
C LYS A 193 -22.06 -2.34 -0.20
N LYS A 194 -22.78 -3.19 -0.93
CA LYS A 194 -22.18 -4.17 -1.84
C LYS A 194 -22.72 -4.05 -3.26
N TRP A 195 -21.83 -4.32 -4.20
CA TRP A 195 -22.13 -4.48 -5.63
C TRP A 195 -21.39 -5.72 -6.15
N TYR A 196 -21.98 -6.39 -7.12
CA TYR A 196 -21.43 -7.58 -7.76
C TYR A 196 -21.42 -7.38 -9.27
N PHE A 197 -20.27 -7.60 -9.90
CA PHE A 197 -20.09 -7.46 -11.34
C PHE A 197 -19.66 -8.80 -11.95
N LYS A 198 -20.19 -9.10 -13.13
CA LYS A 198 -19.71 -10.23 -13.92
C LYS A 198 -18.25 -9.99 -14.31
N THR A 199 -17.51 -11.09 -14.45
CA THR A 199 -16.19 -11.04 -15.08
C THR A 199 -16.29 -11.63 -16.47
N GLU A 200 -15.73 -10.96 -17.47
CA GLU A 200 -15.85 -11.39 -18.88
C GLU A 200 -15.18 -12.75 -19.13
N LYS A 201 -14.17 -13.09 -18.34
CA LYS A 201 -13.27 -14.23 -18.58
C LYS A 201 -13.50 -15.42 -17.64
N ASN A 202 -14.29 -15.26 -16.59
CA ASN A 202 -14.60 -16.34 -15.65
C ASN A 202 -16.04 -16.23 -15.14
N LEU A 203 -16.91 -17.12 -15.63
CA LEU A 203 -18.34 -17.13 -15.29
C LEU A 203 -18.64 -17.67 -13.89
N GLU A 204 -17.67 -18.36 -13.27
CA GLU A 204 -17.77 -18.89 -11.91
C GLU A 204 -17.39 -17.86 -10.85
N LYS A 205 -16.73 -16.76 -11.23
CA LYS A 205 -16.33 -15.70 -10.32
C LYS A 205 -17.01 -14.38 -10.65
N VAL A 206 -17.24 -13.60 -9.60
CA VAL A 206 -17.75 -12.22 -9.71
C VAL A 206 -16.85 -11.27 -8.94
N LEU A 207 -16.75 -10.04 -9.42
CA LEU A 207 -16.10 -8.97 -8.67
C LEU A 207 -17.09 -8.41 -7.65
N GLN A 208 -16.79 -8.60 -6.37
CA GLN A 208 -17.49 -7.95 -5.27
C GLN A 208 -16.79 -6.63 -4.95
N ILE A 209 -17.58 -5.55 -4.88
CA ILE A 209 -17.15 -4.25 -4.37
C ILE A 209 -17.92 -3.98 -3.08
N THR A 210 -17.19 -3.81 -1.98
CA THR A 210 -17.76 -3.43 -0.67
C THR A 210 -17.38 -2.00 -0.35
N MET A 211 -18.33 -1.13 -0.05
CA MET A 211 -18.09 0.23 0.46
C MET A 211 -18.41 0.28 1.94
N ASP A 212 -17.44 0.67 2.76
CA ASP A 212 -17.65 1.06 4.15
C ASP A 212 -17.52 2.60 4.27
N SER A 213 -17.59 3.13 5.49
CA SER A 213 -17.52 4.55 5.83
C SER A 213 -16.25 5.25 5.34
N VAL A 214 -15.15 4.49 5.17
CA VAL A 214 -13.81 5.03 4.90
C VAL A 214 -13.05 4.33 3.76
N PHE A 215 -13.49 3.15 3.32
CA PHE A 215 -12.81 2.38 2.27
C PHE A 215 -13.76 1.68 1.30
N PHE A 216 -13.24 1.39 0.12
CA PHE A 216 -13.75 0.40 -0.80
C PHE A 216 -12.84 -0.82 -0.79
N GLU A 217 -13.45 -1.99 -0.71
CA GLU A 217 -12.83 -3.28 -0.87
C GLU A 217 -13.26 -3.85 -2.22
N PHE A 218 -12.31 -4.36 -3.01
CA PHE A 218 -12.57 -5.05 -4.27
C PHE A 218 -11.96 -6.44 -4.19
N LYS A 219 -12.78 -7.48 -4.35
CA LYS A 219 -12.31 -8.87 -4.31
C LYS A 219 -13.13 -9.75 -5.23
N PHE A 220 -12.53 -10.81 -5.73
CA PHE A 220 -13.24 -11.83 -6.48
C PHE A 220 -13.77 -12.91 -5.53
N VAL A 221 -15.06 -13.23 -5.66
CA VAL A 221 -15.75 -14.26 -4.88
C VAL A 221 -16.35 -15.30 -5.81
N GLU A 222 -16.62 -16.50 -5.30
CA GLU A 222 -17.32 -17.50 -6.10
C GLU A 222 -18.76 -17.03 -6.35
N ARG A 223 -19.26 -17.24 -7.56
CA ARG A 223 -20.63 -16.87 -7.93
C ARG A 223 -21.65 -17.64 -7.09
N SER A 224 -21.32 -18.86 -6.66
CA SER A 224 -22.13 -19.66 -5.76
C SER A 224 -22.23 -19.09 -4.33
N GLU A 225 -21.31 -18.20 -3.94
CA GLU A 225 -21.36 -17.50 -2.64
C GLU A 225 -22.29 -16.27 -2.69
N VAL A 226 -22.74 -15.86 -3.88
CA VAL A 226 -23.66 -14.75 -4.05
C VAL A 226 -25.10 -15.25 -4.00
N SER A 227 -25.90 -14.62 -3.15
CA SER A 227 -27.31 -14.98 -2.98
C SER A 227 -28.11 -14.76 -4.26
N ASN A 228 -29.08 -15.65 -4.53
CA ASN A 228 -29.84 -15.67 -5.79
C ASN A 228 -30.71 -14.43 -6.02
N ASP A 229 -31.05 -13.70 -4.96
CA ASP A 229 -31.81 -12.44 -4.98
C ASP A 229 -30.96 -11.21 -5.29
N VAL A 230 -29.62 -11.37 -5.38
CA VAL A 230 -28.69 -10.29 -5.68
C VAL A 230 -28.51 -10.14 -7.19
N VAL A 231 -28.70 -8.91 -7.68
CA VAL A 231 -28.44 -8.59 -9.09
C VAL A 231 -26.95 -8.52 -9.34
N ILE A 232 -26.45 -9.33 -10.28
CA ILE A 232 -25.08 -9.25 -10.79
C ILE A 232 -25.08 -8.36 -12.04
N ILE A 233 -24.35 -7.25 -11.94
CA ILE A 233 -24.24 -6.21 -12.97
C ILE A 233 -23.30 -6.68 -14.09
N ASP A 234 -23.65 -6.36 -15.35
CA ASP A 234 -22.80 -6.59 -16.52
C ASP A 234 -21.63 -5.59 -16.60
#